data_AF-A0A0L0VKI5-F1
#
_entry.id   AF-A0A0L0VKI5-F1
#
_cell.length_a   1.000
_cell.length_b   1.000
_cell.length_c   1.000
_cell.angle_alpha   90.00
_cell.angle_beta   90.00
_cell.angle_gamma   90.00
#
_symmetry.space_group_name_H-M   'P 1'
#
loop_
_entity.id
_entity.type
_entity.pdbx_description
1 polymer ?
#
loop_
_entity_poly.entity_id
_entity_poly.type
_entity_poly.pdbx_seq_one_letter_code
_entity_poly.pdbx_strand_id
1 'polypeptide(L)'
;MDNLLVKWRRCRTKNDKQFGDLPIVETNGQTRVINASTGKYIGNRDLLKRIKKLITWLIFTNTAILRRFTPDTNLESEMKSHQELIDWLIKLTFEPESGVPVMGIIMLENFTASEQVLQRSQVYMAQILSGGIFDRLTISMASSLISIWYKDFNPTVSSQFEKGSERETRDYLMDVVILDAIKQSKIRLRKELVDFESKDRVDFKELSLIEIKRFPKKVIPQRNWQDMSLFSLKETKILEKWKTKLIRIANKFHQKIPSTKIVERVKGLFNYALLCHAILVGHFSKGEFSFIGREKSELNFHHQEFLAWLEDQFFQPDNGSLPIFGQVGLDMNEELTDSILTSSRFGEVQILLIDYLSDVAAHEKLPQICTALLEYWYRKHNQFEWLNFFLDHNPFDEELMLGLMKANIDLFQDFQMKGFKRYSNPSWDKRMAKRTKFK
;
A
#
# COMPACT_ATOMS: atom_id res chain seq x y z
N MET A 1 9.70 -22.58 -9.46
CA MET A 1 8.40 -22.55 -8.75
C MET A 1 8.53 -23.53 -7.59
N ASP A 2 9.41 -23.28 -6.62
CA ASP A 2 9.80 -24.34 -5.65
C ASP A 2 10.09 -23.80 -4.24
N ASN A 3 9.27 -22.88 -3.71
CA ASN A 3 9.39 -22.56 -2.27
C ASN A 3 8.11 -22.02 -1.59
N LEU A 4 6.93 -22.45 -2.05
CA LEU A 4 5.66 -22.12 -1.38
C LEU A 4 5.00 -23.34 -0.68
N LEU A 5 5.68 -24.48 -0.61
CA LEU A 5 5.16 -25.72 0.01
C LEU A 5 5.83 -26.01 1.36
N VAL A 6 5.56 -25.18 2.37
CA VAL A 6 5.90 -25.53 3.76
C VAL A 6 4.64 -25.48 4.66
N LYS A 7 4.10 -26.70 4.87
CA LYS A 7 3.29 -27.19 6.02
C LYS A 7 2.05 -26.39 6.42
N TRP A 8 0.94 -26.65 5.73
CA TRP A 8 -0.41 -26.45 6.26
C TRP A 8 -0.75 -27.55 7.27
N ARG A 9 -0.55 -27.30 8.57
CA ARG A 9 -1.10 -28.16 9.63
C ARG A 9 -1.93 -27.33 10.59
N ARG A 10 -3.26 -27.49 10.49
CA ARG A 10 -4.17 -27.94 11.58
C ARG A 10 -5.61 -27.61 11.20
N CYS A 11 -6.40 -28.64 10.85
CA CYS A 11 -7.85 -28.61 10.96
C CYS A 11 -8.26 -28.02 12.31
N ARG A 12 -9.20 -27.07 12.30
CA ARG A 12 -9.53 -26.29 13.50
C ARG A 12 -10.48 -27.05 14.42
N THR A 13 -11.30 -27.93 13.85
CA THR A 13 -12.12 -28.90 14.58
C THR A 13 -11.73 -30.33 14.20
N LYS A 14 -12.01 -31.29 15.10
CA LYS A 14 -11.81 -32.72 14.82
C LYS A 14 -12.66 -33.25 13.65
N ASN A 15 -13.68 -32.49 13.25
CA ASN A 15 -14.63 -32.88 12.20
C ASN A 15 -14.29 -32.26 10.85
N ASP A 16 -13.30 -31.36 10.78
CA ASP A 16 -12.93 -30.72 9.51
C ASP A 16 -12.09 -31.67 8.66
N LYS A 17 -12.51 -31.89 7.41
CA LYS A 17 -11.70 -32.59 6.39
C LYS A 17 -11.15 -31.57 5.40
N GLN A 18 -9.84 -31.56 5.20
CA GLN A 18 -9.18 -30.67 4.25
C GLN A 18 -9.19 -31.23 2.83
N PHE A 19 -9.29 -30.35 1.84
CA PHE A 19 -9.12 -30.67 0.44
C PHE A 19 -7.64 -30.47 0.06
N GLY A 20 -6.77 -31.38 0.49
CA GLY A 20 -5.32 -31.23 0.32
C GLY A 20 -4.78 -29.94 0.96
N ASP A 21 -4.02 -29.16 0.18
CA ASP A 21 -3.46 -27.86 0.55
C ASP A 21 -4.40 -26.68 0.21
N LEU A 22 -5.62 -26.95 -0.27
CA LEU A 22 -6.57 -25.90 -0.62
C LEU A 22 -7.18 -25.25 0.63
N PRO A 23 -7.52 -23.95 0.56
CA PRO A 23 -8.14 -23.22 1.66
C PRO A 23 -9.65 -23.50 1.75
N ILE A 24 -10.03 -24.77 1.62
CA ILE A 24 -11.40 -25.27 1.75
C ILE A 24 -11.41 -26.42 2.75
N VAL A 25 -12.42 -26.44 3.60
CA VAL A 25 -12.69 -27.57 4.50
C VAL A 25 -14.10 -28.07 4.31
N GLU A 26 -14.30 -29.36 4.52
CA GLU A 26 -15.61 -29.95 4.75
C GLU A 26 -15.86 -30.04 6.25
N THR A 27 -17.02 -29.54 6.69
CA THR A 27 -17.51 -29.67 8.05
C THR A 27 -18.99 -30.08 8.01
N ASN A 28 -19.32 -31.28 8.49
CA ASN A 28 -20.69 -31.80 8.59
C ASN A 28 -21.45 -31.79 7.24
N GLY A 29 -20.82 -32.28 6.18
CA GLY A 29 -21.40 -32.32 4.83
C GLY A 29 -21.47 -30.96 4.14
N GLN A 30 -20.78 -29.94 4.66
CA GLN A 30 -20.74 -28.61 4.05
C GLN A 30 -19.31 -28.20 3.71
N THR A 31 -19.09 -27.68 2.51
CA THR A 31 -17.83 -27.03 2.14
C THR A 31 -17.83 -25.57 2.59
N ARG A 32 -16.68 -25.13 3.10
CA ARG A 32 -16.45 -23.75 3.52
C ARG A 32 -15.04 -23.32 3.16
N VAL A 33 -14.93 -22.12 2.60
CA VAL A 33 -13.63 -21.46 2.41
C VAL A 33 -13.13 -20.96 3.76
N ILE A 34 -11.86 -21.22 4.04
CA ILE A 34 -11.15 -20.72 5.22
C ILE A 34 -10.15 -19.66 4.80
N ASN A 35 -9.79 -18.79 5.73
CA ASN A 35 -8.76 -17.81 5.50
C ASN A 35 -7.42 -18.52 5.35
N ALA A 36 -6.76 -18.34 4.21
CA ALA A 36 -5.52 -19.05 3.88
C ALA A 36 -4.40 -18.75 4.87
N SER A 37 -4.22 -17.51 5.31
CA SER A 37 -3.10 -17.18 6.22
C SER A 37 -3.30 -17.65 7.65
N THR A 38 -4.55 -17.72 8.11
CA THR A 38 -4.86 -18.00 9.53
C THR A 38 -5.46 -19.39 9.77
N GLY A 39 -5.91 -20.07 8.72
CA GLY A 39 -6.68 -21.32 8.82
C GLY A 39 -8.04 -21.15 9.52
N LYS A 40 -8.49 -19.92 9.76
CA LYS A 40 -9.75 -19.62 10.47
C LYS A 40 -10.92 -19.53 9.50
N TYR A 41 -12.12 -19.86 9.97
CA TYR A 41 -13.34 -19.56 9.24
C TYR A 41 -13.45 -18.06 8.95
N ILE A 42 -13.90 -17.73 7.75
CA ILE A 42 -14.16 -16.36 7.33
C ILE A 42 -15.57 -16.00 7.80
N GLY A 43 -15.72 -14.87 8.50
CA GLY A 43 -17.04 -14.40 8.90
C GLY A 43 -17.88 -14.00 7.69
N ASN A 44 -19.20 -14.21 7.75
CA ASN A 44 -20.12 -13.93 6.62
C ASN A 44 -19.98 -12.52 6.05
N ARG A 45 -19.73 -11.52 6.90
CA ARG A 45 -19.53 -10.12 6.47
C ARG A 45 -18.26 -9.98 5.61
N ASP A 46 -17.18 -10.65 5.98
CA ASP A 46 -15.90 -10.57 5.26
C ASP A 46 -15.93 -11.40 3.99
N LEU A 47 -16.58 -12.56 4.04
CA LEU A 47 -16.82 -13.39 2.86
C LEU A 47 -17.65 -12.62 1.82
N LEU A 48 -18.73 -11.94 2.25
CA LEU A 48 -19.55 -11.11 1.37
C LEU A 48 -18.75 -9.96 0.74
N LYS A 49 -17.85 -9.31 1.51
CA LYS A 49 -16.95 -8.28 0.95
C LYS A 49 -16.04 -8.85 -0.15
N ARG A 50 -15.47 -10.04 0.06
CA ARG A 50 -14.59 -10.72 -0.91
C ARG A 50 -15.35 -11.10 -2.19
N ILE A 51 -16.55 -11.65 -2.05
CA ILE A 51 -17.43 -11.96 -3.20
C ILE A 51 -17.78 -10.69 -3.99
N LYS A 52 -18.20 -9.62 -3.31
CA LYS A 52 -18.52 -8.33 -3.98
C LYS A 52 -17.33 -7.78 -4.74
N LYS A 53 -16.13 -7.87 -4.16
CA LYS A 53 -14.90 -7.39 -4.80
C LYS A 53 -14.54 -8.23 -6.04
N LEU A 54 -14.64 -9.56 -5.93
CA LEU A 54 -14.43 -10.45 -7.06
C LEU A 54 -15.40 -10.15 -8.21
N ILE A 55 -16.70 -10.07 -7.91
CA ILE A 55 -17.73 -9.74 -8.91
C ILE A 55 -17.41 -8.41 -9.59
N THR A 56 -16.97 -7.41 -8.82
CA THR A 56 -16.61 -6.09 -9.37
C THR A 56 -15.46 -6.19 -10.37
N TRP A 57 -14.40 -6.92 -10.04
CA TRP A 57 -13.26 -7.11 -10.94
C TRP A 57 -13.60 -7.96 -12.15
N LEU A 58 -14.45 -8.98 -12.00
CA LEU A 58 -14.95 -9.78 -13.11
C LEU A 58 -15.78 -8.93 -14.08
N ILE A 59 -16.73 -8.14 -13.58
CA ILE A 59 -17.51 -7.21 -14.40
C ILE A 59 -16.60 -6.23 -15.12
N PHE A 60 -15.68 -5.58 -14.40
CA PHE A 60 -14.77 -4.60 -14.99
C PHE A 60 -13.92 -5.21 -16.10
N THR A 61 -13.34 -6.39 -15.84
CA THR A 61 -12.52 -7.09 -16.83
C THR A 61 -13.37 -7.52 -18.02
N ASN A 62 -14.61 -7.95 -17.79
CA ASN A 62 -15.55 -8.30 -18.85
C ASN A 62 -15.85 -7.10 -19.75
N THR A 63 -16.18 -5.95 -19.15
CA THR A 63 -16.38 -4.68 -19.87
C THR A 63 -15.14 -4.31 -20.70
N ALA A 64 -13.94 -4.44 -20.12
CA ALA A 64 -12.68 -4.12 -20.81
C ALA A 64 -12.44 -5.04 -22.01
N ILE A 65 -12.70 -6.35 -21.87
CA ILE A 65 -12.59 -7.32 -22.96
C ILE A 65 -13.60 -6.99 -24.07
N LEU A 66 -14.87 -6.83 -23.73
CA LEU A 66 -15.93 -6.55 -24.72
C LEU A 66 -15.62 -5.26 -25.50
N ARG A 67 -15.32 -4.17 -24.81
CA ARG A 67 -15.07 -2.88 -25.50
C ARG A 67 -13.82 -2.89 -26.37
N ARG A 68 -12.86 -3.78 -26.06
CA ARG A 68 -11.61 -3.90 -26.83
C ARG A 68 -11.75 -4.82 -28.04
N PHE A 69 -12.42 -5.96 -27.87
CA PHE A 69 -12.44 -7.05 -28.86
C PHE A 69 -13.77 -7.17 -29.60
N THR A 70 -14.81 -6.49 -29.12
CA THR A 70 -16.12 -6.40 -29.74
C THR A 70 -16.59 -4.93 -29.73
N PRO A 71 -15.96 -4.04 -30.52
CA PRO A 71 -16.22 -2.59 -30.48
C PRO A 71 -17.66 -2.19 -30.82
N ASP A 72 -18.40 -3.06 -31.53
CA ASP A 72 -19.82 -2.86 -31.85
C ASP A 72 -20.78 -3.34 -30.74
N THR A 73 -20.26 -3.80 -29.60
CA THR A 73 -21.07 -4.23 -28.46
C THR A 73 -21.88 -3.06 -27.90
N ASN A 74 -23.20 -3.17 -27.95
CA ASN A 74 -24.11 -2.25 -27.31
C ASN A 74 -24.24 -2.55 -25.79
N LEU A 75 -24.82 -1.60 -25.05
CA LEU A 75 -24.99 -1.72 -23.60
C LEU A 75 -25.83 -2.95 -23.19
N GLU A 76 -26.82 -3.32 -24.00
CA GLU A 76 -27.69 -4.47 -23.71
C GLU A 76 -26.92 -5.79 -23.77
N SER A 77 -26.07 -5.98 -24.78
CA SER A 77 -25.18 -7.14 -24.90
C SER A 77 -24.11 -7.15 -23.80
N GLU A 78 -23.58 -5.99 -23.42
CA GLU A 78 -22.64 -5.87 -22.29
C GLU A 78 -23.32 -6.34 -20.98
N MET A 79 -24.54 -5.87 -20.70
CA MET A 79 -25.30 -6.26 -19.51
C MET A 79 -25.69 -7.75 -19.53
N LYS A 80 -26.10 -8.28 -20.69
CA LYS A 80 -26.38 -9.71 -20.84
C LYS A 80 -25.16 -10.57 -20.54
N SER A 81 -23.99 -10.19 -21.09
CA SER A 81 -22.72 -10.85 -20.82
C SER A 81 -22.34 -10.80 -19.33
N HIS A 82 -22.59 -9.68 -18.64
CA HIS A 82 -22.37 -9.59 -17.19
C HIS A 82 -23.27 -10.52 -16.40
N GLN A 83 -24.56 -10.62 -16.77
CA GLN A 83 -25.50 -11.52 -16.12
C GLN A 83 -25.07 -12.98 -16.28
N GLU A 84 -24.73 -13.39 -17.51
CA GLU A 84 -24.25 -14.75 -17.80
C GLU A 84 -22.97 -15.10 -17.04
N LEU A 85 -22.04 -14.15 -16.91
CA LEU A 85 -20.82 -14.32 -16.11
C LEU A 85 -21.12 -14.48 -14.62
N ILE A 86 -22.06 -13.72 -14.07
CA ILE A 86 -22.46 -13.82 -12.65
C ILE A 86 -23.21 -15.13 -12.40
N ASP A 87 -24.11 -15.53 -13.29
CA ASP A 87 -24.87 -16.78 -13.17
C ASP A 87 -23.93 -17.99 -13.23
N TRP A 88 -22.94 -17.96 -14.12
CA TRP A 88 -21.87 -18.95 -14.15
C TRP A 88 -21.08 -18.98 -12.84
N LEU A 89 -20.71 -17.82 -12.29
CA LEU A 89 -19.97 -17.72 -11.03
C LEU A 89 -20.77 -18.30 -9.85
N ILE A 90 -22.08 -18.05 -9.80
CA ILE A 90 -22.99 -18.60 -8.79
C ILE A 90 -23.04 -20.12 -8.89
N LYS A 91 -23.27 -20.66 -10.09
CA LYS A 91 -23.27 -22.12 -10.32
C LYS A 91 -21.94 -22.73 -9.92
N LEU A 92 -20.82 -22.17 -10.39
CA LEU A 92 -19.47 -22.63 -10.04
C LEU A 92 -19.24 -22.71 -8.51
N THR A 93 -19.81 -21.77 -7.77
CA THR A 93 -19.62 -21.64 -6.33
C THR A 93 -20.49 -22.60 -5.52
N PHE A 94 -21.79 -22.67 -5.85
CA PHE A 94 -22.80 -23.32 -5.02
C PHE A 94 -23.36 -24.61 -5.62
N GLU A 95 -23.37 -24.73 -6.95
CA GLU A 95 -24.04 -25.79 -7.70
C GLU A 95 -23.18 -26.21 -8.92
N PRO A 96 -21.94 -26.70 -8.69
CA PRO A 96 -21.07 -27.05 -9.80
C PRO A 96 -21.60 -28.29 -10.54
N GLU A 97 -21.42 -28.33 -11.85
CA GLU A 97 -21.87 -29.46 -12.69
C GLU A 97 -21.16 -30.77 -12.34
N SER A 98 -19.95 -30.68 -11.79
CA SER A 98 -19.20 -31.83 -11.30
C SER A 98 -18.40 -31.46 -10.06
N GLY A 99 -18.20 -32.43 -9.18
CA GLY A 99 -17.46 -32.24 -7.94
C GLY A 99 -18.32 -31.69 -6.81
N VAL A 100 -17.66 -31.02 -5.85
CA VAL A 100 -18.32 -30.45 -4.67
C VAL A 100 -18.38 -28.92 -4.78
N PRO A 101 -19.35 -28.24 -4.14
CA PRO A 101 -19.39 -26.79 -4.14
C PRO A 101 -18.16 -26.18 -3.47
N VAL A 102 -17.76 -24.98 -3.90
CA VAL A 102 -16.75 -24.18 -3.18
C VAL A 102 -17.29 -23.77 -1.80
N MET A 103 -18.59 -23.48 -1.74
CA MET A 103 -19.32 -23.20 -0.52
C MET A 103 -20.72 -23.78 -0.63
N GLY A 104 -21.14 -24.61 0.32
CA GLY A 104 -22.51 -25.14 0.32
C GLY A 104 -22.61 -26.55 0.85
N ILE A 105 -23.78 -27.15 0.65
CA ILE A 105 -24.08 -28.52 1.05
C ILE A 105 -23.53 -29.47 -0.02
N ILE A 106 -22.82 -30.51 0.42
CA ILE A 106 -22.32 -31.56 -0.46
C ILE A 106 -23.45 -32.56 -0.69
N MET A 107 -23.86 -32.68 -1.95
CA MET A 107 -24.90 -33.61 -2.37
C MET A 107 -24.35 -34.97 -2.82
N LEU A 108 -23.02 -35.12 -2.93
CA LEU A 108 -22.39 -36.40 -3.28
C LEU A 108 -22.36 -37.35 -2.08
N GLU A 109 -23.00 -38.49 -2.25
CA GLU A 109 -22.89 -39.61 -1.31
C GLU A 109 -21.48 -40.23 -1.39
N ASN A 110 -20.92 -40.59 -0.23
CA ASN A 110 -19.64 -41.30 -0.10
C ASN A 110 -18.40 -40.60 -0.71
N PHE A 111 -18.40 -39.27 -0.83
CA PHE A 111 -17.24 -38.54 -1.34
C PHE A 111 -16.05 -38.54 -0.36
N THR A 112 -14.83 -38.43 -0.91
CA THR A 112 -13.60 -38.21 -0.14
C THR A 112 -13.06 -36.81 -0.40
N ALA A 113 -12.73 -36.06 0.66
CA ALA A 113 -12.14 -34.73 0.53
C ALA A 113 -10.75 -34.84 -0.13
N SER A 114 -10.64 -34.32 -1.35
CA SER A 114 -9.43 -34.34 -2.18
C SER A 114 -9.46 -33.14 -3.13
N GLU A 115 -8.32 -32.55 -3.45
CA GLU A 115 -8.23 -31.46 -4.43
C GLU A 115 -8.83 -31.85 -5.80
N GLN A 116 -8.78 -33.13 -6.13
CA GLN A 116 -9.24 -33.66 -7.42
C GLN A 116 -10.76 -33.56 -7.60
N VAL A 117 -11.53 -33.40 -6.52
CA VAL A 117 -12.99 -33.21 -6.62
C VAL A 117 -13.38 -31.77 -6.87
N LEU A 118 -12.42 -30.85 -6.99
CA LEU A 118 -12.63 -29.45 -7.32
C LEU A 118 -12.07 -29.15 -8.70
N GLN A 119 -12.86 -28.47 -9.53
CA GLN A 119 -12.41 -27.97 -10.81
C GLN A 119 -11.40 -26.82 -10.63
N ARG A 120 -10.60 -26.57 -11.66
CA ARG A 120 -9.56 -25.53 -11.61
C ARG A 120 -10.12 -24.12 -11.36
N SER A 121 -11.27 -23.80 -11.96
CA SER A 121 -12.02 -22.58 -11.71
C SER A 121 -12.47 -22.47 -10.24
N GLN A 122 -12.89 -23.58 -9.63
CA GLN A 122 -13.23 -23.64 -8.20
C GLN A 122 -12.01 -23.44 -7.29
N VAL A 123 -10.83 -23.92 -7.71
CA VAL A 123 -9.56 -23.66 -7.00
C VAL A 123 -9.22 -22.18 -7.00
N TYR A 124 -9.31 -21.49 -8.16
CA TYR A 124 -9.09 -20.04 -8.22
C TYR A 124 -10.10 -19.27 -7.36
N MET A 125 -11.38 -19.68 -7.40
CA MET A 125 -12.41 -19.12 -6.52
C MET A 125 -12.04 -19.25 -5.04
N ALA A 126 -11.67 -20.45 -4.60
CA ALA A 126 -11.30 -20.69 -3.21
C ALA A 126 -10.06 -19.88 -2.80
N GLN A 127 -9.06 -19.78 -3.67
CA GLN A 127 -7.87 -18.97 -3.42
C GLN A 127 -8.21 -17.48 -3.27
N ILE A 128 -9.02 -16.90 -4.16
CA ILE A 128 -9.48 -15.51 -4.05
C ILE A 128 -10.28 -15.29 -2.76
N LEU A 129 -11.22 -16.18 -2.46
CA LEU A 129 -12.08 -16.04 -1.28
C LEU A 129 -11.29 -16.26 0.02
N SER A 130 -10.22 -17.04 -0.01
CA SER A 130 -9.33 -17.28 1.13
C SER A 130 -8.35 -16.14 1.39
N GLY A 131 -7.93 -15.42 0.35
CA GLY A 131 -6.96 -14.32 0.38
C GLY A 131 -7.53 -13.04 1.01
N GLY A 132 -6.67 -12.18 1.57
CA GLY A 132 -7.06 -10.92 2.19
C GLY A 132 -7.90 -10.00 1.30
N ILE A 133 -8.44 -8.90 1.86
CA ILE A 133 -9.32 -7.99 1.10
C ILE A 133 -8.56 -7.25 -0.03
N PHE A 134 -7.23 -7.27 -0.08
CA PHE A 134 -6.42 -6.55 -1.08
C PHE A 134 -5.23 -7.34 -1.60
N ASP A 135 -5.24 -7.68 -2.88
CA ASP A 135 -4.03 -8.07 -3.59
C ASP A 135 -4.16 -7.93 -5.13
N ARG A 136 -3.00 -7.73 -5.77
CA ARG A 136 -2.76 -7.96 -7.21
C ARG A 136 -3.18 -9.37 -7.63
N LEU A 137 -3.18 -10.31 -6.69
CA LEU A 137 -3.61 -11.69 -6.87
C LEU A 137 -5.12 -11.80 -7.14
N THR A 138 -5.97 -10.92 -6.60
CA THR A 138 -7.42 -10.88 -6.89
C THR A 138 -7.64 -10.52 -8.36
N ILE A 139 -6.94 -9.51 -8.88
CA ILE A 139 -7.03 -9.11 -10.29
C ILE A 139 -6.48 -10.23 -11.18
N SER A 140 -5.30 -10.75 -10.83
CA SER A 140 -4.64 -11.87 -11.52
C SER A 140 -5.55 -13.10 -11.61
N MET A 141 -6.17 -13.51 -10.50
CA MET A 141 -7.04 -14.67 -10.47
C MET A 141 -8.42 -14.39 -11.10
N ALA A 142 -8.93 -13.16 -11.03
CA ALA A 142 -10.10 -12.75 -11.81
C ALA A 142 -9.81 -12.80 -13.31
N SER A 143 -8.61 -12.42 -13.76
CA SER A 143 -8.17 -12.59 -15.16
C SER A 143 -8.06 -14.06 -15.56
N SER A 144 -7.63 -14.95 -14.66
CA SER A 144 -7.67 -16.39 -14.92
C SER A 144 -9.10 -16.93 -14.99
N LEU A 145 -9.99 -16.54 -14.08
CA LEU A 145 -11.40 -16.96 -14.08
C LEU A 145 -12.13 -16.50 -15.34
N ILE A 146 -11.95 -15.24 -15.74
CA ILE A 146 -12.63 -14.70 -16.92
C ILE A 146 -12.11 -15.34 -18.20
N SER A 147 -10.82 -15.70 -18.26
CA SER A 147 -10.26 -16.45 -19.39
C SER A 147 -10.90 -17.83 -19.52
N ILE A 148 -11.15 -18.53 -18.41
CA ILE A 148 -11.87 -19.82 -18.42
C ILE A 148 -13.29 -19.61 -18.94
N TRP A 149 -14.01 -18.62 -18.39
CA TRP A 149 -15.38 -18.34 -18.80
C TRP A 149 -15.50 -18.01 -20.30
N TYR A 150 -14.64 -17.14 -20.83
CA TYR A 150 -14.65 -16.82 -22.25
C TYR A 150 -14.32 -18.02 -23.13
N LYS A 151 -13.42 -18.91 -22.69
CA LYS A 151 -13.10 -20.13 -23.42
C LYS A 151 -14.31 -21.05 -23.59
N ASP A 152 -15.16 -21.13 -22.59
CA ASP A 152 -16.33 -22.01 -22.60
C ASP A 152 -17.56 -21.36 -23.25
N PHE A 153 -17.78 -20.06 -23.02
CA PHE A 153 -19.01 -19.36 -23.42
C PHE A 153 -18.86 -18.45 -24.65
N ASN A 154 -17.65 -18.00 -24.97
CA ASN A 154 -17.38 -17.21 -26.19
C ASN A 154 -15.95 -17.42 -26.74
N PRO A 155 -15.68 -18.62 -27.32
CA PRO A 155 -14.35 -18.99 -27.81
C PRO A 155 -13.79 -18.01 -28.86
N THR A 156 -14.67 -17.37 -29.63
CA THR A 156 -14.29 -16.39 -30.66
C THR A 156 -13.63 -15.16 -30.03
N VAL A 157 -14.11 -14.67 -28.89
CA VAL A 157 -13.45 -13.57 -28.16
C VAL A 157 -12.23 -14.09 -27.40
N SER A 158 -12.30 -15.31 -26.84
CA SER A 158 -11.16 -15.95 -26.15
C SER A 158 -9.91 -16.00 -27.03
N SER A 159 -10.06 -16.44 -28.29
CA SER A 159 -8.94 -16.59 -29.22
C SER A 159 -8.20 -15.27 -29.54
N GLN A 160 -8.81 -14.11 -29.26
CA GLN A 160 -8.18 -12.80 -29.52
C GLN A 160 -7.24 -12.34 -28.40
N PHE A 161 -7.44 -12.84 -27.18
CA PHE A 161 -6.59 -12.49 -26.04
C PHE A 161 -5.79 -13.67 -25.48
N GLU A 162 -6.12 -14.91 -25.84
CA GLU A 162 -5.32 -16.09 -25.53
C GLU A 162 -3.90 -15.95 -26.09
N LYS A 163 -2.92 -16.28 -25.24
CA LYS A 163 -1.50 -16.35 -25.55
C LYS A 163 -1.01 -17.79 -25.36
N GLY A 164 0.26 -18.04 -25.70
CA GLY A 164 0.83 -19.39 -25.72
C GLY A 164 0.60 -20.19 -24.43
N SER A 165 0.76 -19.54 -23.28
CA SER A 165 0.47 -20.10 -21.96
C SER A 165 -0.60 -19.33 -21.21
N GLU A 166 -1.27 -20.00 -20.27
CA GLU A 166 -2.25 -19.37 -19.36
C GLU A 166 -1.66 -18.20 -18.56
N ARG A 167 -0.37 -18.29 -18.21
CA ARG A 167 0.36 -17.21 -17.56
C ARG A 167 0.45 -15.99 -18.47
N GLU A 168 0.83 -16.18 -19.73
CA GLU A 168 0.93 -15.09 -20.70
C GLU A 168 -0.44 -14.49 -21.03
N THR A 169 -1.49 -15.31 -21.12
CA THR A 169 -2.87 -14.83 -21.30
C THR A 169 -3.28 -13.93 -20.14
N ARG A 170 -3.03 -14.39 -18.91
CA ARG A 170 -3.34 -13.64 -17.70
C ARG A 170 -2.55 -12.33 -17.61
N ASP A 171 -1.25 -12.38 -17.87
CA ASP A 171 -0.38 -11.21 -17.81
C ASP A 171 -0.80 -10.19 -18.91
N TYR A 172 -1.19 -10.65 -20.11
CA TYR A 172 -1.78 -9.80 -21.15
C TYR A 172 -3.11 -9.16 -20.74
N LEU A 173 -4.03 -9.94 -20.14
CA LEU A 173 -5.29 -9.41 -19.63
C LEU A 173 -5.07 -8.32 -18.57
N MET A 174 -4.14 -8.52 -17.64
CA MET A 174 -3.85 -7.51 -16.63
C MET A 174 -3.15 -6.28 -17.22
N ASP A 175 -2.01 -6.49 -17.88
CA ASP A 175 -1.08 -5.40 -18.19
C ASP A 175 -1.48 -4.63 -19.45
N VAL A 176 -2.28 -5.26 -20.32
CA VAL A 176 -2.73 -4.64 -21.57
C VAL A 176 -4.22 -4.37 -21.56
N VAL A 177 -5.08 -5.32 -21.21
CA VAL A 177 -6.53 -5.10 -21.35
C VAL A 177 -7.08 -4.24 -20.20
N ILE A 178 -6.80 -4.62 -18.96
CA ILE A 178 -7.29 -3.93 -17.75
C ILE A 178 -6.62 -2.56 -17.61
N LEU A 179 -5.29 -2.49 -17.69
CA LEU A 179 -4.57 -1.21 -17.53
C LEU A 179 -4.96 -0.19 -18.60
N ASP A 180 -5.20 -0.61 -19.83
CA ASP A 180 -5.59 0.29 -20.92
C ASP A 180 -7.05 0.75 -20.73
N ALA A 181 -7.95 -0.14 -20.28
CA ALA A 181 -9.32 0.25 -19.92
C ALA A 181 -9.39 1.24 -18.74
N ILE A 182 -8.47 1.12 -17.77
CA ILE A 182 -8.31 2.09 -16.67
C ILE A 182 -7.80 3.43 -17.22
N LYS A 183 -6.75 3.42 -18.04
CA LYS A 183 -6.15 4.64 -18.61
C LYS A 183 -7.07 5.39 -19.57
N GLN A 184 -7.93 4.68 -20.29
CA GLN A 184 -8.84 5.24 -21.29
C GLN A 184 -10.22 5.61 -20.70
N SER A 185 -10.40 5.57 -19.37
CA SER A 185 -11.72 5.36 -18.74
C SER A 185 -12.78 6.43 -19.08
N LYS A 186 -13.62 6.08 -20.06
CA LYS A 186 -15.06 6.39 -20.11
C LYS A 186 -15.89 5.37 -19.27
N ILE A 187 -15.24 4.44 -18.56
CA ILE A 187 -15.88 3.44 -17.69
C ILE A 187 -15.96 4.01 -16.27
N ARG A 188 -17.15 4.45 -15.84
CA ARG A 188 -17.37 5.00 -14.49
C ARG A 188 -17.59 3.85 -13.50
N LEU A 189 -16.58 3.54 -12.69
CA LEU A 189 -16.78 2.79 -11.45
C LEU A 189 -17.66 3.64 -10.50
N ARG A 190 -18.61 3.02 -9.78
CA ARG A 190 -19.45 3.74 -8.79
C ARG A 190 -18.57 4.43 -7.75
N LYS A 191 -19.01 5.62 -7.31
CA LYS A 191 -18.31 6.57 -6.43
C LYS A 191 -17.75 6.03 -5.10
N GLU A 192 -18.07 4.81 -4.67
CA GLU A 192 -17.38 4.13 -3.55
C GLU A 192 -15.99 3.59 -3.95
N LEU A 193 -15.64 3.68 -5.23
CA LEU A 193 -14.34 3.31 -5.83
C LEU A 193 -13.71 4.48 -6.59
N VAL A 194 -14.26 5.70 -6.47
CA VAL A 194 -13.75 6.92 -7.11
C VAL A 194 -13.32 7.92 -6.04
N ASP A 195 -12.28 7.56 -5.31
CA ASP A 195 -11.34 8.53 -4.72
C ASP A 195 -10.07 8.65 -5.57
N PHE A 196 -10.15 8.25 -6.85
CA PHE A 196 -9.02 8.32 -7.77
C PHE A 196 -8.84 9.67 -8.47
N GLU A 197 -9.75 10.62 -8.32
CA GLU A 197 -9.52 11.97 -8.85
C GLU A 197 -10.04 13.07 -7.92
N SER A 198 -9.17 13.51 -7.02
CA SER A 198 -9.04 14.94 -6.76
C SER A 198 -7.58 15.35 -6.49
N LYS A 199 -6.94 15.76 -7.60
CA LYS A 199 -5.89 16.77 -7.73
C LYS A 199 -4.49 16.46 -7.16
N ASP A 200 -3.55 16.34 -8.10
CA ASP A 200 -2.10 16.51 -7.95
C ASP A 200 -1.36 15.52 -7.03
N ARG A 201 -1.65 14.21 -7.14
CA ARG A 201 -0.81 13.18 -6.51
C ARG A 201 -0.14 12.31 -7.56
N VAL A 202 1.16 12.15 -7.42
CA VAL A 202 1.90 11.03 -8.02
C VAL A 202 1.26 9.74 -7.48
N ASP A 203 0.72 8.89 -8.35
CA ASP A 203 0.15 7.60 -7.94
C ASP A 203 1.26 6.67 -7.48
N PHE A 204 1.33 6.42 -6.17
CA PHE A 204 2.20 5.41 -5.58
C PHE A 204 1.44 4.08 -5.55
N LYS A 205 1.94 3.03 -6.24
CA LYS A 205 1.28 1.72 -6.32
C LYS A 205 1.31 0.98 -4.98
N GLU A 206 2.29 1.25 -4.15
CA GLU A 206 2.48 0.58 -2.87
C GLU A 206 2.31 1.51 -1.66
N LEU A 207 2.46 2.83 -1.78
CA LEU A 207 2.31 3.76 -0.64
C LEU A 207 0.86 4.25 -0.50
N SER A 208 0.27 4.04 0.68
CA SER A 208 -1.01 4.64 1.05
C SER A 208 -0.78 5.99 1.73
N LEU A 209 -1.44 7.05 1.23
CA LEU A 209 -1.31 8.41 1.76
C LEU A 209 -2.62 8.90 2.38
N ILE A 210 -2.67 8.91 3.72
CA ILE A 210 -3.75 9.55 4.49
C ILE A 210 -3.89 11.01 4.07
N GLU A 211 -5.10 11.47 3.79
CA GLU A 211 -5.33 12.86 3.41
C GLU A 211 -4.99 13.82 4.56
N ILE A 212 -4.20 14.85 4.27
CA ILE A 212 -3.75 15.84 5.27
C ILE A 212 -4.92 16.41 6.10
N LYS A 213 -6.07 16.66 5.45
CA LYS A 213 -7.29 17.19 6.09
C LYS A 213 -7.89 16.28 7.18
N ARG A 214 -7.52 14.99 7.20
CA ARG A 214 -8.01 14.01 8.18
C ARG A 214 -7.17 14.03 9.47
N PHE A 215 -5.96 14.56 9.44
CA PHE A 215 -5.15 14.74 10.64
C PHE A 215 -5.69 15.86 11.54
N PRO A 216 -5.61 15.71 12.88
CA PRO A 216 -5.91 16.81 13.79
C PRO A 216 -5.00 18.01 13.51
N LYS A 217 -5.55 19.23 13.49
CA LYS A 217 -4.76 20.44 13.18
C LYS A 217 -3.54 20.64 14.07
N LYS A 218 -3.60 20.20 15.34
CA LYS A 218 -2.49 20.31 16.30
C LYS A 218 -1.35 19.31 16.04
N VAL A 219 -1.59 18.31 15.19
CA VAL A 219 -0.61 17.30 14.78
C VAL A 219 0.15 17.79 13.54
N ILE A 220 -0.47 18.65 12.71
CA ILE A 220 0.16 19.26 11.53
C ILE A 220 1.16 20.33 11.98
N PRO A 221 2.48 20.16 11.73
CA PRO A 221 3.49 21.11 12.17
C PRO A 221 3.30 22.50 11.57
N GLN A 222 3.73 23.52 12.30
CA GLN A 222 3.82 24.90 11.77
C GLN A 222 5.20 25.16 11.20
N ARG A 223 5.32 26.11 10.27
CA ARG A 223 6.57 26.38 9.51
C ARG A 223 7.83 26.56 10.36
N ASN A 224 7.70 27.05 11.59
CA ASN A 224 8.81 27.37 12.51
C ASN A 224 8.72 26.55 13.82
N TRP A 225 8.61 25.24 13.70
CA TRP A 225 8.59 24.32 14.84
C TRP A 225 9.97 24.19 15.52
N GLN A 226 10.00 23.82 16.80
CA GLN A 226 11.24 23.72 17.58
C GLN A 226 11.99 22.41 17.28
N ASP A 227 13.32 22.46 17.17
CA ASP A 227 14.12 21.23 17.01
C ASP A 227 14.02 20.38 18.28
N MET A 228 13.32 19.26 18.18
CA MET A 228 13.06 18.34 19.29
C MET A 228 14.29 17.56 19.74
N SER A 229 15.37 17.58 18.96
CA SER A 229 16.62 16.88 19.30
C SER A 229 16.40 15.41 19.68
N LEU A 230 15.48 14.71 19.00
CA LEU A 230 15.25 13.26 19.18
C LEU A 230 16.41 12.43 18.60
N PHE A 231 17.42 13.10 18.04
CA PHE A 231 18.62 12.52 17.45
C PHE A 231 19.54 11.92 18.51
N SER A 232 19.98 10.69 18.25
CA SER A 232 21.18 10.11 18.85
C SER A 232 22.43 10.48 18.01
N LEU A 233 23.58 9.90 18.39
CA LEU A 233 24.84 10.03 17.65
C LEU A 233 24.72 9.53 16.19
N LYS A 234 23.85 8.54 15.91
CA LYS A 234 23.71 7.94 14.57
C LYS A 234 23.07 8.94 13.60
N GLU A 235 21.98 9.58 13.98
CA GLU A 235 21.26 10.54 13.16
C GLU A 235 22.06 11.82 12.95
N THR A 236 22.84 12.22 13.97
CA THR A 236 23.79 13.34 13.82
C THR A 236 24.85 13.02 12.77
N LYS A 237 25.42 11.81 12.78
CA LYS A 237 26.34 11.35 11.72
C LYS A 237 25.68 11.29 10.35
N ILE A 238 24.41 10.86 10.27
CA ILE A 238 23.64 10.93 9.03
C ILE A 238 23.62 12.37 8.57
N LEU A 239 23.11 13.33 9.36
CA LEU A 239 23.04 14.74 8.98
C LEU A 239 24.41 15.36 8.59
N GLU A 240 25.52 14.93 9.20
CA GLU A 240 26.87 15.35 8.78
C GLU A 240 27.24 14.85 7.37
N LYS A 241 26.84 13.63 6.98
CA LYS A 241 27.00 13.13 5.59
C LYS A 241 26.26 14.00 4.56
N TRP A 242 25.25 14.76 4.97
CA TRP A 242 24.42 15.60 4.08
C TRP A 242 25.01 16.99 3.89
N LYS A 243 25.74 17.49 4.90
CA LYS A 243 26.46 18.76 4.82
C LYS A 243 27.64 18.68 3.85
N THR A 244 28.20 17.48 3.63
CA THR A 244 29.40 17.26 2.81
C THR A 244 29.12 16.93 1.35
N LYS A 245 27.86 16.65 0.97
CA LYS A 245 27.49 16.30 -0.41
C LYS A 245 26.80 17.45 -1.14
N LEU A 246 27.13 17.64 -2.42
CA LEU A 246 26.57 18.68 -3.30
C LEU A 246 25.12 18.33 -3.69
N ILE A 247 24.18 18.59 -2.79
CA ILE A 247 22.76 18.30 -3.00
C ILE A 247 22.15 19.20 -4.10
N ARG A 248 21.42 18.60 -5.06
CA ARG A 248 20.71 19.29 -6.15
C ARG A 248 19.25 18.84 -6.26
N ILE A 249 18.42 19.19 -5.27
CA ILE A 249 16.96 19.14 -5.43
C ILE A 249 16.48 20.52 -5.87
N ALA A 250 15.68 20.52 -6.93
CA ALA A 250 14.99 21.71 -7.40
C ALA A 250 13.53 21.66 -6.96
N ASN A 251 12.92 22.83 -6.75
CA ASN A 251 11.47 22.87 -6.52
C ASN A 251 10.73 22.61 -7.85
N LYS A 252 9.39 22.54 -7.79
CA LYS A 252 8.52 22.38 -8.97
C LYS A 252 8.68 23.44 -10.06
N PHE A 253 9.35 24.56 -9.77
CA PHE A 253 9.69 25.62 -10.72
C PHE A 253 11.13 25.52 -11.22
N HIS A 254 11.79 24.37 -11.03
CA HIS A 254 13.20 24.11 -11.36
C HIS A 254 14.20 25.05 -10.67
N GLN A 255 13.79 25.69 -9.57
CA GLN A 255 14.67 26.57 -8.79
C GLN A 255 15.46 25.78 -7.77
N LYS A 256 16.76 26.09 -7.67
CA LYS A 256 17.66 25.47 -6.70
C LYS A 256 17.19 25.75 -5.27
N ILE A 257 17.04 24.68 -4.48
CA ILE A 257 16.74 24.78 -3.06
C ILE A 257 18.06 24.86 -2.27
N PRO A 258 18.25 25.84 -1.38
CA PRO A 258 19.43 25.90 -0.54
C PRO A 258 19.63 24.63 0.28
N SER A 259 20.85 24.11 0.35
CA SER A 259 21.17 22.88 1.10
C SER A 259 20.77 22.96 2.56
N THR A 260 20.83 24.15 3.17
CA THR A 260 20.35 24.39 4.55
C THR A 260 18.87 24.06 4.71
N LYS A 261 18.02 24.46 3.76
CA LYS A 261 16.59 24.15 3.78
C LYS A 261 16.31 22.66 3.57
N ILE A 262 17.10 21.98 2.74
CA ILE A 262 16.97 20.53 2.54
C ILE A 262 17.33 19.81 3.83
N VAL A 263 18.42 20.19 4.49
CA VAL A 263 18.82 19.64 5.79
C VAL A 263 17.74 19.90 6.85
N GLU A 264 17.14 21.10 6.90
CA GLU A 264 16.01 21.40 7.80
C GLU A 264 14.80 20.49 7.55
N ARG A 265 14.46 20.22 6.29
CA ARG A 265 13.36 19.30 5.93
C ARG A 265 13.67 17.87 6.36
N VAL A 266 14.88 17.39 6.12
CA VAL A 266 15.30 16.03 6.52
C VAL A 266 15.29 15.90 8.04
N LYS A 267 15.76 16.91 8.76
CA LYS A 267 15.65 16.95 10.23
C LYS A 267 14.20 16.86 10.69
N GLY A 268 13.30 17.60 10.04
CA GLY A 268 11.86 17.53 10.32
C GLY A 268 11.27 16.16 10.08
N LEU A 269 11.63 15.54 8.95
CA LEU A 269 11.21 14.19 8.62
C LEU A 269 11.62 13.20 9.71
N PHE A 270 12.89 13.21 10.11
CA PHE A 270 13.39 12.27 11.13
C PHE A 270 12.77 12.52 12.50
N ASN A 271 12.73 13.77 12.98
CA ASN A 271 12.12 14.08 14.27
C ASN A 271 10.64 13.64 14.31
N TYR A 272 9.90 13.93 13.24
CA TYR A 272 8.48 13.59 13.20
C TYR A 272 8.26 12.08 13.05
N ALA A 273 9.05 11.40 12.21
CA ALA A 273 8.96 9.96 12.02
C ALA A 273 9.32 9.18 13.30
N LEU A 274 10.36 9.60 14.03
CA LEU A 274 10.75 8.99 15.30
C LEU A 274 9.67 9.19 16.38
N LEU A 275 9.04 10.36 16.45
CA LEU A 275 7.91 10.56 17.35
C LEU A 275 6.74 9.63 17.01
N CYS A 276 6.38 9.52 15.73
CA CYS A 276 5.31 8.63 15.29
C CYS A 276 5.64 7.16 15.58
N HIS A 277 6.89 6.75 15.34
CA HIS A 277 7.35 5.40 15.60
C HIS A 277 7.31 5.09 17.11
N ALA A 278 7.74 6.02 17.97
CA ALA A 278 7.67 5.86 19.41
C ALA A 278 6.23 5.72 19.92
N ILE A 279 5.29 6.51 19.40
CA ILE A 279 3.86 6.38 19.73
C ILE A 279 3.34 5.00 19.32
N LEU A 280 3.74 4.52 18.13
CA LEU A 280 3.32 3.25 17.58
C LEU A 280 3.87 2.05 18.36
N VAL A 281 5.16 2.06 18.69
CA VAL A 281 5.80 1.04 19.55
C VAL A 281 5.20 1.06 20.95
N GLY A 282 4.96 2.25 21.53
CA GLY A 282 4.31 2.37 22.83
C GLY A 282 2.89 1.80 22.86
N HIS A 283 2.17 1.85 21.74
CA HIS A 283 0.89 1.19 21.57
C HIS A 283 1.02 -0.34 21.61
N PHE A 284 2.04 -0.91 20.94
CA PHE A 284 2.29 -2.36 20.92
C PHE A 284 2.67 -2.92 22.29
N SER A 285 3.43 -2.16 23.09
CA SER A 285 3.89 -2.58 24.42
C SER A 285 2.83 -2.42 25.54
N LYS A 286 1.54 -2.25 25.20
CA LYS A 286 0.42 -2.09 26.17
C LYS A 286 0.59 -0.94 27.19
N GLY A 287 1.19 0.17 26.77
CA GLY A 287 1.13 1.43 27.52
C GLY A 287 2.18 1.64 28.62
N GLU A 288 3.23 0.83 28.71
CA GLU A 288 4.35 1.04 29.66
C GLU A 288 5.47 1.96 29.12
N PHE A 289 5.30 2.58 27.95
CA PHE A 289 6.30 3.53 27.42
C PHE A 289 6.25 4.88 28.14
N SER A 290 7.00 4.99 29.24
CA SER A 290 7.40 6.30 29.76
C SER A 290 8.57 6.81 28.92
N PHE A 291 8.50 8.07 28.45
CA PHE A 291 9.60 8.78 27.79
C PHE A 291 10.87 8.88 28.68
N ILE A 292 10.81 8.41 29.93
CA ILE A 292 11.80 8.60 30.97
C ILE A 292 12.25 7.24 31.52
N GLY A 293 13.16 6.60 30.80
CA GLY A 293 14.39 6.15 31.46
C GLY A 293 14.74 4.67 31.53
N ARG A 294 13.87 3.67 31.29
CA ARG A 294 14.30 2.25 31.45
C ARG A 294 13.88 1.19 30.42
N GLU A 295 13.12 1.50 29.36
CA GLU A 295 12.91 0.58 28.19
C GLU A 295 13.63 1.06 26.91
N LYS A 296 14.72 1.82 27.08
CA LYS A 296 15.37 2.58 26.00
C LYS A 296 16.01 1.69 24.92
N SER A 297 16.36 0.44 25.21
CA SER A 297 17.16 -0.41 24.31
C SER A 297 16.38 -0.98 23.12
N GLU A 298 15.16 -1.48 23.34
CA GLU A 298 14.34 -2.07 22.27
C GLU A 298 13.79 -0.98 21.34
N LEU A 299 13.27 0.12 21.89
CA LEU A 299 12.88 1.28 21.09
C LEU A 299 14.06 1.83 20.27
N ASN A 300 15.25 1.93 20.89
CA ASN A 300 16.44 2.35 20.16
C ASN A 300 16.80 1.37 19.04
N PHE A 301 16.58 0.06 19.22
CA PHE A 301 16.82 -0.93 18.18
C PHE A 301 15.88 -0.73 16.98
N HIS A 302 14.56 -0.68 17.20
CA HIS A 302 13.60 -0.45 16.12
C HIS A 302 13.79 0.90 15.43
N HIS A 303 14.06 1.97 16.20
CA HIS A 303 14.41 3.27 15.64
C HIS A 303 15.66 3.19 14.76
N GLN A 304 16.70 2.49 15.21
CA GLN A 304 17.94 2.36 14.45
C GLN A 304 17.78 1.55 13.17
N GLU A 305 16.94 0.52 13.15
CA GLU A 305 16.63 -0.27 11.96
C GLU A 305 15.79 0.54 10.96
N PHE A 306 14.73 1.19 11.42
CA PHE A 306 13.92 2.08 10.58
C PHE A 306 14.75 3.19 9.95
N LEU A 307 15.62 3.83 10.73
CA LEU A 307 16.49 4.89 10.24
C LEU A 307 17.59 4.38 9.31
N ALA A 308 18.13 3.18 9.53
CA ALA A 308 19.08 2.57 8.60
C ALA A 308 18.42 2.35 7.24
N TRP A 309 17.23 1.75 7.24
CA TRP A 309 16.45 1.57 6.03
C TRP A 309 16.14 2.90 5.33
N LEU A 310 15.72 3.92 6.08
CA LEU A 310 15.43 5.24 5.51
C LEU A 310 16.68 5.94 4.97
N GLU A 311 17.84 5.76 5.62
CA GLU A 311 19.14 6.23 5.11
C GLU A 311 19.47 5.59 3.75
N ASP A 312 19.25 4.28 3.62
CA ASP A 312 19.48 3.56 2.36
C ASP A 312 18.62 4.13 1.22
N GLN A 313 17.35 4.47 1.49
CA GLN A 313 16.48 5.11 0.49
C GLN A 313 17.06 6.44 -0.04
N PHE A 314 17.81 7.18 0.78
CA PHE A 314 18.46 8.42 0.36
C PHE A 314 19.75 8.20 -0.43
N PHE A 315 20.58 7.25 -0.01
CA PHE A 315 21.98 7.17 -0.46
C PHE A 315 22.32 5.91 -1.27
N GLN A 316 21.72 4.77 -0.93
CA GLN A 316 22.08 3.45 -1.46
C GLN A 316 20.86 2.51 -1.42
N PRO A 317 19.85 2.73 -2.26
CA PRO A 317 18.67 1.88 -2.28
C PRO A 317 19.05 0.46 -2.75
N ASP A 318 18.47 -0.55 -2.10
CA ASP A 318 18.74 -1.98 -2.31
C ASP A 318 18.06 -2.58 -3.55
N ASN A 319 17.10 -1.86 -4.14
CA ASN A 319 16.28 -2.31 -5.26
C ASN A 319 16.81 -1.90 -6.65
N GLY A 320 18.05 -1.39 -6.73
CA GLY A 320 18.65 -0.93 -7.99
C GLY A 320 18.17 0.45 -8.48
N SER A 321 17.39 1.17 -7.66
CA SER A 321 16.99 2.55 -7.97
C SER A 321 18.14 3.55 -7.81
N LEU A 322 17.97 4.75 -8.36
CA LEU A 322 18.95 5.82 -8.22
C LEU A 322 18.92 6.40 -6.79
N PRO A 323 20.07 6.77 -6.21
CA PRO A 323 20.07 7.47 -4.94
C PRO A 323 19.48 8.88 -5.08
N ILE A 324 18.72 9.33 -4.09
CA ILE A 324 18.25 10.73 -4.02
C ILE A 324 19.44 11.68 -3.86
N PHE A 325 20.44 11.24 -3.08
CA PHE A 325 21.68 11.95 -2.86
C PHE A 325 22.87 11.01 -2.99
N GLY A 326 23.82 11.33 -3.86
CA GLY A 326 25.01 10.50 -4.01
C GLY A 326 25.58 10.58 -5.41
N GLN A 327 26.53 9.68 -5.67
CA GLN A 327 27.02 9.45 -7.02
C GLN A 327 26.19 8.33 -7.66
N VAL A 328 25.80 8.53 -8.91
CA VAL A 328 25.25 7.46 -9.72
C VAL A 328 26.45 6.62 -10.19
N GLY A 329 26.53 5.37 -9.74
CA GLY A 329 27.52 4.42 -10.24
C GLY A 329 27.16 4.06 -11.68
N LEU A 330 27.67 4.81 -12.64
CA LEU A 330 27.67 4.39 -14.04
C LEU A 330 28.86 3.46 -14.25
N ASP A 331 28.65 2.35 -14.95
CA ASP A 331 29.76 1.58 -15.48
C ASP A 331 30.60 2.49 -16.39
N MET A 332 31.91 2.32 -16.39
CA MET A 332 32.91 3.19 -17.06
C MET A 332 32.69 3.37 -18.58
N ASN A 333 31.72 2.66 -19.16
CA ASN A 333 31.38 2.65 -20.58
C ASN A 333 29.97 3.20 -20.90
N GLU A 334 29.17 3.61 -19.91
CA GLU A 334 27.86 4.25 -20.13
C GLU A 334 27.99 5.78 -20.12
N GLU A 335 27.74 6.43 -21.25
CA GLU A 335 27.56 7.88 -21.29
C GLU A 335 26.27 8.28 -20.55
N LEU A 336 26.36 9.32 -19.71
CA LEU A 336 25.23 9.91 -18.99
C LEU A 336 24.24 10.52 -19.99
N THR A 337 23.33 9.71 -20.51
CA THR A 337 22.29 10.14 -21.45
C THR A 337 21.00 10.48 -20.71
N ASP A 338 20.15 11.33 -21.29
CA ASP A 338 18.84 11.71 -20.71
C ASP A 338 17.93 10.50 -20.46
N SER A 339 18.15 9.35 -21.13
CA SER A 339 17.42 8.11 -20.90
C SER A 339 17.75 7.44 -19.56
N ILE A 340 18.96 7.68 -19.02
CA ILE A 340 19.44 7.12 -17.73
C ILE A 340 18.88 7.91 -16.55
N LEU A 341 18.62 9.21 -16.70
CA LEU A 341 18.18 10.11 -15.62
C LEU A 341 16.66 10.38 -15.65
N THR A 342 15.89 9.30 -15.78
CA THR A 342 14.42 9.37 -15.82
C THR A 342 13.79 9.12 -14.44
N SER A 343 12.62 9.71 -14.18
CA SER A 343 11.90 9.55 -12.90
C SER A 343 11.53 8.09 -12.60
N SER A 344 11.40 7.24 -13.62
CA SER A 344 11.15 5.80 -13.51
C SER A 344 12.29 5.02 -12.86
N ARG A 345 13.48 5.60 -12.74
CA ARG A 345 14.65 5.01 -12.07
C ARG A 345 14.65 5.22 -10.56
N PHE A 346 13.70 5.99 -10.03
CA PHE A 346 13.50 6.16 -8.58
C PHE A 346 12.39 5.24 -8.08
N GLY A 347 12.60 4.63 -6.92
CA GLY A 347 11.55 3.90 -6.22
C GLY A 347 10.44 4.83 -5.71
N GLU A 348 9.27 4.27 -5.43
CA GLU A 348 8.10 5.04 -4.97
C GLU A 348 8.36 5.83 -3.67
N VAL A 349 9.05 5.21 -2.72
CA VAL A 349 9.50 5.88 -1.48
C VAL A 349 10.39 7.07 -1.81
N GLN A 350 11.28 6.92 -2.79
CA GLN A 350 12.18 8.00 -3.17
C GLN A 350 11.46 9.13 -3.88
N ILE A 351 10.50 8.82 -4.73
CA ILE A 351 9.67 9.84 -5.38
C ILE A 351 8.86 10.62 -4.34
N LEU A 352 8.31 9.95 -3.31
CA LEU A 352 7.64 10.60 -2.19
C LEU A 352 8.58 11.54 -1.42
N LEU A 353 9.79 11.08 -1.13
CA LEU A 353 10.82 11.86 -0.45
C LEU A 353 11.29 13.05 -1.31
N ILE A 354 11.44 12.87 -2.62
CA ILE A 354 11.79 13.95 -3.55
C ILE A 354 10.67 15.00 -3.60
N ASP A 355 9.40 14.59 -3.69
CA ASP A 355 8.25 15.51 -3.66
C ASP A 355 8.24 16.33 -2.37
N TYR A 356 8.38 15.64 -1.23
CA TYR A 356 8.48 16.28 0.08
C TYR A 356 9.63 17.30 0.15
N LEU A 357 10.83 16.88 -0.25
CA LEU A 357 12.03 17.71 -0.19
C LEU A 357 12.03 18.84 -1.20
N SER A 358 11.14 18.81 -2.20
CA SER A 358 10.96 19.85 -3.20
C SER A 358 9.91 20.89 -2.81
N ASP A 359 8.99 20.54 -1.90
CA ASP A 359 7.83 21.36 -1.56
C ASP A 359 8.15 22.53 -0.60
N VAL A 360 7.63 23.72 -0.89
CA VAL A 360 7.73 24.90 -0.03
C VAL A 360 6.95 24.72 1.28
N ALA A 361 5.83 23.99 1.25
CA ALA A 361 4.98 23.66 2.38
C ALA A 361 5.27 22.26 2.96
N ALA A 362 6.48 21.73 2.76
CA ALA A 362 6.90 20.40 3.20
C ALA A 362 6.49 20.05 4.64
N HIS A 363 6.65 21.00 5.57
CA HIS A 363 6.28 20.83 6.98
C HIS A 363 4.82 20.36 7.21
N GLU A 364 3.86 20.80 6.39
CA GLU A 364 2.45 20.41 6.50
C GLU A 364 2.21 18.96 6.08
N LYS A 365 3.09 18.41 5.24
CA LYS A 365 3.02 17.03 4.74
C LYS A 365 3.63 16.02 5.70
N LEU A 366 4.31 16.45 6.77
CA LEU A 366 5.01 15.57 7.71
C LEU A 366 4.12 14.45 8.30
N PRO A 367 2.88 14.70 8.76
CA PRO A 367 1.99 13.64 9.25
C PRO A 367 1.73 12.58 8.19
N GLN A 368 1.38 13.01 6.98
CA GLN A 368 1.06 12.13 5.86
C GLN A 368 2.27 11.27 5.46
N ILE A 369 3.43 11.89 5.26
CA ILE A 369 4.63 11.20 4.76
C ILE A 369 5.18 10.24 5.80
N CYS A 370 5.32 10.67 7.06
CA CYS A 370 5.89 9.81 8.10
C CYS A 370 5.00 8.59 8.36
N THR A 371 3.68 8.77 8.29
CA THR A 371 2.73 7.67 8.43
C THR A 371 2.88 6.66 7.29
N ALA A 372 3.01 7.13 6.05
CA ALA A 372 3.23 6.25 4.89
C ALA A 372 4.58 5.53 4.92
N LEU A 373 5.65 6.20 5.36
CA LEU A 373 6.98 5.58 5.50
C LEU A 373 6.99 4.47 6.56
N LEU A 374 6.32 4.69 7.70
CA LEU A 374 6.21 3.69 8.75
C LEU A 374 5.39 2.49 8.29
N GLU A 375 4.23 2.71 7.65
CA GLU A 375 3.45 1.62 7.05
C GLU A 375 4.32 0.79 6.11
N TYR A 376 5.00 1.45 5.17
CA TYR A 376 5.81 0.78 4.16
C TYR A 376 6.91 -0.06 4.79
N TRP A 377 7.64 0.52 5.74
CA TRP A 377 8.73 -0.16 6.43
C TRP A 377 8.24 -1.39 7.19
N TYR A 378 7.20 -1.28 8.01
CA TYR A 378 6.66 -2.43 8.73
C TYR A 378 6.18 -3.51 7.76
N ARG A 379 5.38 -3.13 6.77
CA ARG A 379 4.77 -4.08 5.82
C ARG A 379 5.79 -4.83 4.96
N LYS A 380 6.88 -4.17 4.54
CA LYS A 380 7.81 -4.73 3.54
C LYS A 380 9.11 -5.22 4.16
N HIS A 381 9.65 -4.51 5.15
CA HIS A 381 10.98 -4.77 5.71
C HIS A 381 10.94 -5.35 7.13
N ASN A 382 9.88 -5.10 7.90
CA ASN A 382 9.71 -5.65 9.23
C ASN A 382 8.45 -6.54 9.33
N GLN A 383 8.41 -7.55 8.46
CA GLN A 383 7.25 -8.43 8.26
C GLN A 383 6.89 -9.22 9.52
N PHE A 384 7.87 -9.54 10.37
CA PHE A 384 7.62 -10.23 11.63
C PHE A 384 6.75 -9.38 12.57
N GLU A 385 7.11 -8.12 12.78
CA GLU A 385 6.31 -7.20 13.59
C GLU A 385 5.00 -6.81 12.91
N TRP A 386 5.01 -6.70 11.58
CA TRP A 386 3.79 -6.53 10.79
C TRP A 386 2.75 -7.61 11.11
N LEU A 387 3.19 -8.87 11.06
CA LEU A 387 2.34 -10.03 11.34
C LEU A 387 2.01 -10.22 12.82
N ASN A 388 2.69 -9.57 13.75
CA ASN A 388 2.38 -9.68 15.18
C ASN A 388 1.44 -8.58 15.64
N PHE A 389 1.64 -7.35 15.17
CA PHE A 389 0.93 -6.18 15.68
C PHE A 389 -0.22 -5.75 14.77
N PHE A 390 -0.24 -6.20 13.52
CA PHE A 390 -1.16 -5.69 12.53
C PHE A 390 -1.84 -6.85 11.77
N LEU A 391 -2.64 -7.63 12.50
CA LEU A 391 -3.25 -8.89 12.01
C LEU A 391 -4.69 -8.74 11.49
N ASP A 392 -5.37 -7.61 11.73
CA ASP A 392 -6.76 -7.39 11.33
C ASP A 392 -6.87 -6.68 9.97
N HIS A 393 -8.07 -6.71 9.36
CA HIS A 393 -8.38 -6.34 7.95
C HIS A 393 -7.96 -4.94 7.48
N ASN A 394 -7.31 -4.16 8.32
CA ASN A 394 -6.65 -2.94 7.94
C ASN A 394 -5.48 -2.69 8.94
N PRO A 395 -4.34 -3.35 8.73
CA PRO A 395 -3.30 -3.53 9.73
C PRO A 395 -2.74 -2.20 10.23
N PHE A 396 -2.51 -1.27 9.32
CA PHE A 396 -2.12 0.10 9.64
C PHE A 396 -3.24 1.04 9.15
N ASP A 397 -4.45 0.87 9.69
CA ASP A 397 -5.54 1.71 9.22
C ASP A 397 -5.35 3.16 9.62
N GLU A 398 -5.85 4.01 8.74
CA GLU A 398 -5.88 5.43 8.98
C GLU A 398 -6.54 5.77 10.33
N GLU A 399 -7.52 4.99 10.81
CA GLU A 399 -8.14 5.21 12.11
C GLU A 399 -7.20 4.91 13.29
N LEU A 400 -6.30 3.92 13.19
CA LEU A 400 -5.28 3.59 14.17
C LEU A 400 -4.30 4.74 14.26
N MET A 401 -3.71 5.15 13.13
CA MET A 401 -2.71 6.24 13.16
C MET A 401 -3.32 7.57 13.54
N LEU A 402 -4.50 7.92 13.01
CA LEU A 402 -5.22 9.12 13.43
C LEU A 402 -5.64 9.04 14.90
N GLY A 403 -6.09 7.87 15.35
CA GLY A 403 -6.49 7.60 16.74
C GLY A 403 -5.32 7.74 17.71
N LEU A 404 -4.17 7.15 17.38
CA LEU A 404 -2.94 7.25 18.16
C LEU A 404 -2.41 8.68 18.20
N MET A 405 -2.37 9.38 17.06
CA MET A 405 -1.96 10.79 17.03
C MET A 405 -2.92 11.69 17.81
N LYS A 406 -4.23 11.40 17.75
CA LYS A 406 -5.25 12.14 18.51
C LYS A 406 -5.15 11.86 20.01
N ALA A 407 -4.91 10.62 20.42
CA ALA A 407 -4.71 10.24 21.81
C ALA A 407 -3.44 10.84 22.40
N ASN A 408 -2.40 11.02 21.58
CA ASN A 408 -1.10 11.57 21.97
C ASN A 408 -0.89 13.01 21.47
N ILE A 409 -1.97 13.78 21.27
CA ILE A 409 -1.93 15.10 20.63
C ILE A 409 -1.01 16.10 21.34
N ASP A 410 -0.81 15.92 22.64
CA ASP A 410 0.06 16.78 23.46
C ASP A 410 1.55 16.57 23.18
N LEU A 411 1.96 15.39 22.70
CA LEU A 411 3.34 15.14 22.30
C LEU A 411 3.74 15.93 21.03
N PHE A 412 2.74 16.42 20.28
CA PHE A 412 2.97 17.24 19.09
C PHE A 412 3.05 18.74 19.40
N GLN A 413 2.93 19.16 20.65
CA GLN A 413 2.91 20.57 21.02
C GLN A 413 4.18 21.33 20.60
N ASP A 414 5.34 20.68 20.58
CA ASP A 414 6.59 21.32 20.17
C ASP A 414 6.74 21.42 18.64
N PHE A 415 5.90 20.70 17.88
CA PHE A 415 5.67 20.93 16.45
C PHE A 415 4.72 22.10 16.17
N GLN A 416 4.04 22.59 17.20
CA GLN A 416 3.25 23.81 17.18
C GLN A 416 4.12 24.96 17.70
N MET A 417 3.95 26.18 17.17
CA MET A 417 4.60 27.32 17.81
C MET A 417 4.04 27.48 19.22
N LYS A 418 4.86 27.25 20.26
CA LYS A 418 4.64 27.91 21.55
C LYS A 418 4.67 29.39 21.26
N GLY A 419 3.59 30.08 21.63
CA GLY A 419 3.35 31.47 21.28
C GLY A 419 4.65 32.24 21.26
N PHE A 420 5.02 32.75 20.09
CA PHE A 420 5.82 33.95 20.04
C PHE A 420 5.03 34.96 20.88
N LYS A 421 5.32 35.06 22.19
CA LYS A 421 5.55 36.37 22.75
C LYS A 421 6.56 36.93 21.77
N ARG A 422 6.10 37.83 20.89
CA ARG A 422 7.00 38.80 20.31
C ARG A 422 7.77 39.32 21.52
N TYR A 423 8.98 38.83 21.72
CA TYR A 423 10.03 39.75 22.11
C TYR A 423 10.07 40.69 20.91
N SER A 424 9.22 41.72 20.96
CA SER A 424 9.50 43.00 20.35
C SER A 424 10.91 43.27 20.82
N ASN A 425 11.88 42.97 19.96
CA ASN A 425 13.25 43.30 20.21
C ASN A 425 13.23 44.82 20.36
N PRO A 426 13.44 45.39 21.57
CA PRO A 426 13.26 46.83 21.77
C PRO A 426 14.24 47.62 20.90
N SER A 427 15.24 46.96 20.30
CA SER A 427 16.20 47.54 19.36
C SER A 427 15.68 47.71 17.93
N TRP A 428 14.68 46.95 17.46
CA TRP A 428 14.13 47.11 16.10
C TRP A 428 13.11 48.25 16.03
N ASP A 429 12.21 48.35 17.01
CA ASP A 429 11.26 49.46 17.10
C ASP A 429 11.96 50.79 17.40
N LYS A 430 13.05 50.80 18.19
CA LYS A 430 13.90 51.99 18.38
C LYS A 430 14.70 52.38 17.13
N ARG A 431 15.06 51.43 16.26
CA ARG A 431 15.76 51.71 14.98
C ARG A 431 14.80 52.25 13.92
N MET A 432 13.56 51.79 13.89
CA MET A 432 12.52 52.33 13.00
C MET A 432 12.02 53.69 13.47
N ALA A 433 11.85 53.92 14.78
CA ALA A 433 11.44 55.21 15.32
C ALA A 433 12.51 56.33 15.18
N LYS A 434 13.80 55.99 15.07
CA LYS A 434 14.88 56.96 14.78
C LYS A 434 14.97 57.36 13.31
N ARG A 435 14.46 56.54 12.38
CA ARG A 435 14.48 56.87 10.94
C ARG A 435 13.31 57.75 10.49
N THR A 436 12.25 57.87 11.30
CA THR A 436 11.10 58.74 11.02
C THR A 436 11.18 60.14 11.68
N LYS A 437 12.30 60.48 12.34
CA LYS A 437 12.50 61.79 13.00
C LYS A 437 13.56 62.70 12.34
N PHE A 438 13.97 62.41 11.11
CA PHE A 438 14.66 63.40 10.27
C PHE A 438 13.89 63.55 8.97
N LYS A 439 12.90 64.45 9.00
CA LYS A 439 12.58 65.35 7.91
C LYS A 439 12.99 66.74 8.35
#